data_AF-A0A6N8BTK3-F1
#
_entry.id   AF-A0A6N8BTK3-F1
#
_cell.length_a   1.000
_cell.length_b   1.000
_cell.length_c   1.000
_cell.angle_alpha   90.00
_cell.angle_beta   90.00
_cell.angle_gamma   90.00
#
_symmetry.space_group_name_H-M   'P 1'
#
loop_
_entity.id
_entity.type
_entity.pdbx_description
1 polymer ?
#
loop_
_entity_poly.entity_id
_entity_poly.type
_entity_poly.pdbx_seq_one_letter_code
_entity_poly.pdbx_strand_id
1 'polypeptide(L)' 'MKAERVDKDIYRVIDDAGQVIGLALKTANGYWLPSDKDGNRLPGAPTLTTPASVARYFRDRAKSAPAV' A
#
# COMPACT_ATOMS: atom_id res chain seq x y z
N MET A 1 -6.86 -3.98 -7.61
CA MET A 1 -5.74 -3.20 -7.01
C MET A 1 -4.37 -3.68 -7.49
N LYS A 2 -3.49 -2.74 -7.85
CA LYS A 2 -2.08 -2.96 -8.28
C LYS A 2 -1.12 -1.99 -7.58
N ALA A 3 0.15 -2.38 -7.44
CA ALA A 3 1.22 -1.48 -7.03
C ALA A 3 1.99 -1.01 -8.27
N GLU A 4 2.16 0.29 -8.43
CA GLU A 4 2.84 0.89 -9.56
C GLU A 4 4.07 1.68 -9.09
N ARG A 5 5.21 1.48 -9.75
CA ARG A 5 6.48 2.07 -9.33
C ARG A 5 6.47 3.58 -9.62
N VAL A 6 6.80 4.37 -8.60
CA VAL A 6 7.03 5.81 -8.72
C VAL A 6 8.53 6.11 -8.63
N ASP A 7 9.21 5.47 -7.67
CA ASP A 7 10.65 5.53 -7.46
C ASP A 7 11.19 4.13 -7.07
N LYS A 8 12.50 3.97 -6.87
CA LYS A 8 13.12 2.73 -6.34
C LYS A 8 12.55 2.30 -4.99
N ASP A 9 12.12 3.27 -4.18
CA ASP A 9 11.70 3.06 -2.79
C ASP A 9 10.23 3.44 -2.56
N ILE A 10 9.50 3.81 -3.63
CA ILE A 10 8.12 4.31 -3.55
C ILE A 10 7.28 3.68 -4.66
N TYR A 11 6.19 3.04 -4.26
CA TYR A 11 5.14 2.56 -5.18
C TYR A 11 3.79 3.15 -4.76
N ARG A 12 2.98 3.53 -5.74
CA ARG A 12 1.58 3.91 -5.51
C ARG A 12 0.68 2.69 -5.61
N VAL A 13 -0.25 2.56 -4.68
CA VAL A 13 -1.30 1.52 -4.72
C VAL A 13 -2.51 2.11 -5.41
N ILE A 14 -2.88 1.52 -6.54
CA ILE A 14 -3.97 1.96 -7.41
C ILE A 14 -5.10 0.94 -7.32
N ASP A 15 -6.32 1.40 -7.12
CA ASP A 15 -7.51 0.56 -7.14
C ASP A 15 -7.95 0.20 -8.57
N ASP A 16 -9.08 -0.50 -8.70
CA ASP A 16 -9.60 -0.93 -10.01
C ASP A 16 -10.29 0.22 -10.78
N ALA A 17 -10.60 1.33 -10.10
CA ALA A 17 -11.10 2.57 -10.69
C ALA A 17 -9.95 3.51 -11.15
N GLY A 18 -8.69 3.13 -10.93
CA GLY A 18 -7.53 3.95 -11.27
C GLY A 18 -7.17 5.00 -10.23
N GLN A 19 -7.78 4.98 -9.04
CA GLN A 19 -7.51 5.93 -7.96
C GLN A 19 -6.34 5.46 -7.10
N VAL A 20 -5.50 6.41 -6.68
CA VAL A 20 -4.44 6.16 -5.69
C VAL A 20 -5.06 6.11 -4.30
N ILE A 21 -5.01 4.94 -3.68
CA ILE A 21 -5.61 4.68 -2.36
C ILE A 21 -4.57 4.56 -1.25
N GLY A 22 -3.28 4.56 -1.60
CA GLY A 22 -2.17 4.48 -0.64
C GLY A 22 -0.81 4.35 -1.31
N LEU A 23 0.22 4.23 -0.50
CA LEU A 23 1.60 4.08 -0.91
C LEU A 23 2.22 2.83 -0.29
N ALA A 24 3.20 2.26 -0.99
CA ALA A 24 4.12 1.26 -0.47
C ALA A 24 5.50 1.92 -0.40
N LEU A 25 5.96 2.18 0.83
CA LEU A 25 7.23 2.84 1.09
C LEU A 25 8.27 1.82 1.53
N LYS A 26 9.45 1.83 0.91
CA LYS A 26 10.54 0.95 1.30
C LYS A 26 11.25 1.50 2.52
N THR A 27 11.47 0.64 3.50
CA THR A 27 12.21 0.95 4.71
C THR A 27 13.70 0.68 4.54
N ALA A 28 14.54 1.25 5.41
CA ALA A 28 15.99 1.05 5.39
C ALA A 28 16.42 -0.42 5.51
N ASN A 29 15.61 -1.25 6.20
CA ASN A 29 15.81 -2.69 6.32
C ASN A 29 15.23 -3.50 5.14
N GLY A 30 14.80 -2.84 4.06
CA GLY A 30 14.40 -3.49 2.80
C GLY A 30 12.96 -4.01 2.74
N TYR A 31 12.16 -3.79 3.80
CA TYR A 31 10.74 -4.11 3.81
C TYR A 31 9.90 -2.98 3.20
N TRP A 32 8.63 -3.25 3.00
CA TRP A 32 7.64 -2.35 2.43
C TRP A 32 6.53 -2.09 3.44
N LEU A 33 6.24 -0.81 3.69
CA LEU A 33 5.21 -0.37 4.61
C LEU A 33 3.99 0.15 3.84
N PRO A 34 2.79 -0.37 4.13
CA PRO A 34 1.54 0.25 3.72
C PRO A 34 1.39 1.62 4.40
N SER A 35 1.28 2.65 3.58
CA SER A 35 1.12 4.04 4.00
C SER A 35 -0.09 4.65 3.30
N ASP A 36 -0.70 5.67 3.89
CA ASP A 36 -1.76 6.42 3.21
C ASP A 36 -1.22 7.16 1.96
N LYS A 37 -2.12 7.85 1.24
CA LYS A 37 -1.78 8.61 0.03
C LYS A 37 -0.82 9.77 0.29
N ASP A 38 -0.72 10.21 1.54
CA ASP A 38 0.11 11.33 1.99
C ASP A 38 1.47 10.84 2.51
N GLY A 39 1.68 9.52 2.58
CA GLY A 39 2.93 8.89 3.03
C GLY A 39 2.98 8.59 4.52
N ASN A 40 1.89 8.78 5.26
CA ASN A 40 1.85 8.42 6.67
C ASN A 40 1.64 6.92 6.84
N ARG A 41 2.37 6.33 7.79
CA ARG A 41 2.22 4.91 8.10
C ARG A 41 0.81 4.64 8.62
N LEU A 42 0.17 3.62 8.05
CA LEU A 42 -1.13 3.16 8.54
C LEU A 42 -0.99 2.48 9.92
N PRO A 43 -1.79 2.87 10.93
CA PRO A 43 -1.77 2.24 12.24
C PRO A 43 -2.05 0.75 12.14
N GLY A 44 -1.24 -0.08 12.80
CA GLY A 44 -1.38 -1.54 12.80
C GLY A 44 -1.04 -2.23 11.47
N ALA A 45 -0.58 -1.49 10.45
CA ALA A 45 -0.16 -2.12 9.20
C ALA A 45 1.12 -2.95 9.39
N PRO A 46 1.15 -4.19 8.87
CA PRO A 46 2.32 -5.05 8.95
C PRO A 46 3.43 -4.54 8.03
N THR A 47 4.67 -4.93 8.34
CA THR A 47 5.79 -4.85 7.39
C THR A 47 5.69 -5.99 6.38
N LEU A 48 5.87 -5.67 5.11
CA LEU A 48 5.71 -6.63 4.00
C LEU A 48 7.01 -6.73 3.20
N THR A 49 7.19 -7.81 2.44
CA THR A 49 8.45 -8.07 1.71
C THR A 49 8.44 -7.56 0.28
N THR A 50 7.27 -7.27 -0.29
CA THR A 50 7.14 -6.78 -1.67
C THR A 50 6.07 -5.69 -1.79
N PRO A 51 6.17 -4.79 -2.79
CA PRO A 51 5.10 -3.83 -3.10
C PRO A 51 3.78 -4.51 -3.46
N ALA A 52 3.83 -5.68 -4.11
CA ALA A 52 2.65 -6.46 -4.47
C ALA A 52 1.88 -6.95 -3.23
N SER A 53 2.60 -7.35 -2.18
CA SER A 53 2.00 -7.69 -0.88
C SER A 53 1.29 -6.48 -0.26
N VAL A 54 1.83 -5.26 -0.41
CA VAL A 54 1.18 -4.03 0.05
C VAL A 54 -0.14 -3.80 -0.71
N ALA A 55 -0.14 -3.95 -2.04
CA ALA A 55 -1.38 -3.85 -2.81
C ALA A 55 -2.43 -4.90 -2.40
N ARG A 56 -1.99 -6.11 -2.02
CA ARG A 56 -2.88 -7.13 -1.46
C ARG A 56 -3.42 -6.73 -0.09
N TYR A 57 -2.60 -6.15 0.79
CA TYR A 57 -3.06 -5.61 2.08
C TYR A 57 -4.19 -4.59 1.91
N PHE A 58 -4.05 -3.63 0.98
CA PHE A 58 -5.12 -2.67 0.70
C PHE A 58 -6.38 -3.34 0.16
N ARG A 59 -6.23 -4.39 -0.65
CA ARG A 59 -7.36 -5.15 -1.19
C ARG A 59 -8.14 -5.87 -0.10
N ASP A 60 -7.43 -6.52 0.82
CA ASP A 60 -8.04 -7.24 1.92
C ASP A 60 -8.68 -6.26 2.91
N ARG A 61 -8.01 -5.13 3.20
CA ARG A 61 -8.57 -4.05 4.04
C ARG A 61 -9.83 -3.44 3.45
N ALA A 62 -9.89 -3.21 2.14
CA ALA A 62 -11.09 -2.71 1.46
C ALA A 62 -12.26 -3.70 1.49
N LYS A 63 -11.98 -5.01 1.49
CA LYS A 63 -13.01 -6.05 1.67
C LYS A 63 -13.52 -6.14 3.11
N SER A 64 -12.64 -5.87 4.09
CA SER A 64 -12.97 -5.91 5.51
C SER A 64 -13.60 -4.63 6.05
N ALA A 65 -13.50 -3.51 5.33
CA ALA A 65 -14.22 -2.30 5.66
C ALA A 65 -15.72 -2.52 5.34
N PRO A 66 -16.64 -2.37 6.31
CA PRO A 66 -18.07 -2.43 6.00
C PRO A 66 -18.40 -1.30 5.01
N ALA A 67 -19.17 -1.63 3.97
CA ALA A 67 -19.85 -0.61 3.18
C ALA A 67 -20.80 0.11 4.14
N VAL A 68 -20.44 1.33 4.52
CA VAL A 68 -21.32 2.24 5.28
C VAL A 68 -22.34 2.83 4.34
#